data_AF-A0A929G7D3-F1
#
_entry.id   AF-A0A929G7D3-F1
#
_cell.length_a   1.000
_cell.length_b   1.000
_cell.length_c   1.000
_cell.angle_alpha   90.00
_cell.angle_beta   90.00
_cell.angle_gamma   90.00
#
_symmetry.space_group_name_H-M   'P 1'
#
loop_
_entity.id
_entity.type
_entity.pdbx_description
1 polymer ?
#
loop_
_entity_poly.entity_id
_entity_poly.type
_entity_poly.pdbx_seq_one_letter_code
_entity_poly.pdbx_strand_id
1 'polypeptide(L)'
;MTHSTRWILAAVTLAAIVSSLVACSSTDATLQTDEPPHVWVGTSKADAVARLGQPDESKTIVKQQEHIWGPAEDFWYTLDMGDSIEIWSYKSPQGTLQLYFLRGSETVDYEAFVDKDIVY
;
A
#
# COMPACT_ATOMS: atom_id res chain seq x y z
N MET A 1 -70.26 -28.32 18.40
CA MET A 1 -69.84 -26.91 18.47
C MET A 1 -68.71 -26.72 17.47
N THR A 2 -69.04 -26.05 16.38
CA THR A 2 -68.23 -25.73 15.20
C THR A 2 -67.60 -24.33 15.33
N HIS A 3 -66.65 -24.03 14.44
CA HIS A 3 -65.98 -22.74 14.15
C HIS A 3 -64.65 -22.48 14.89
N SER A 4 -63.61 -21.92 14.28
CA SER A 4 -63.28 -21.65 12.88
C SER A 4 -61.85 -21.09 12.89
N THR A 5 -60.98 -21.63 12.05
CA THR A 5 -59.65 -21.13 11.71
C THR A 5 -59.72 -19.70 11.18
N ARG A 6 -58.80 -18.80 11.60
CA ARG A 6 -58.32 -17.67 10.76
C ARG A 6 -56.86 -17.34 11.06
N TRP A 7 -56.05 -17.50 10.03
CA TRP A 7 -54.67 -17.05 9.89
C TRP A 7 -54.66 -15.55 9.58
N ILE A 8 -53.73 -14.79 10.15
CA ILE A 8 -53.39 -13.45 9.68
C ILE A 8 -51.90 -13.45 9.33
N LEU A 9 -51.63 -13.57 8.03
CA LEU A 9 -50.40 -13.14 7.40
C LEU A 9 -50.35 -11.61 7.45
N ALA A 10 -49.30 -11.05 8.05
CA ALA A 10 -48.93 -9.66 7.86
C ALA A 10 -47.57 -9.62 7.17
N ALA A 11 -47.61 -9.50 5.85
CA ALA A 11 -46.50 -9.08 5.02
C ALA A 11 -46.19 -7.60 5.35
N VAL A 12 -44.94 -7.29 5.70
CA VAL A 12 -44.48 -5.91 5.83
C VAL A 12 -43.12 -5.77 5.15
N THR A 13 -43.22 -5.37 3.89
CA THR A 13 -42.50 -4.29 3.22
C THR A 13 -40.97 -4.35 3.09
N LEU A 14 -40.55 -4.60 1.83
CA LEU A 14 -39.30 -4.22 1.18
C LEU A 14 -38.70 -2.91 1.72
N ALA A 15 -37.48 -2.95 2.24
CA ALA A 15 -36.59 -1.80 2.29
C ALA A 15 -35.56 -1.93 1.17
N ALA A 16 -35.78 -1.19 0.08
CA ALA A 16 -34.83 -1.05 -1.01
C ALA A 16 -33.59 -0.29 -0.51
N ILE A 17 -32.47 -0.98 -0.35
CA ILE A 17 -31.18 -0.34 -0.07
C ILE A 17 -30.72 0.29 -1.39
N VAL A 18 -30.75 1.62 -1.42
CA VAL A 18 -30.23 2.46 -2.48
C VAL A 18 -28.72 2.23 -2.58
N SER A 19 -28.31 1.45 -3.59
CA SER A 19 -26.92 1.33 -4.00
C SER A 19 -26.43 2.66 -4.54
N SER A 20 -25.89 3.50 -3.67
CA SER A 20 -25.09 4.66 -4.04
C SER A 20 -23.84 4.15 -4.77
N LEU A 21 -23.93 4.07 -6.10
CA LEU A 21 -22.78 4.01 -6.99
C LEU A 21 -22.01 5.31 -6.79
N VAL A 22 -21.05 5.30 -5.86
CA VAL A 22 -19.98 6.29 -5.84
C VAL A 22 -19.22 6.06 -7.13
N ALA A 23 -19.48 6.95 -8.09
CA ALA A 23 -18.67 7.10 -9.28
C ALA A 23 -17.24 7.38 -8.83
N CYS A 24 -16.40 6.34 -8.82
CA CYS A 24 -14.96 6.50 -8.87
C CYS A 24 -14.66 7.12 -10.23
N SER A 25 -14.68 8.45 -10.27
CA SER A 25 -14.01 9.25 -11.28
C SER A 25 -12.54 8.85 -11.24
N SER A 26 -12.15 7.93 -12.11
CA SER A 26 -10.75 7.67 -12.45
C SER A 26 -10.23 8.88 -13.21
N THR A 27 -9.97 9.95 -12.46
CA THR A 27 -9.15 11.05 -12.96
C THR A 27 -7.73 10.51 -12.99
N ASP A 28 -7.39 9.94 -14.14
CA ASP A 28 -6.04 9.62 -14.56
C ASP A 28 -5.28 10.94 -14.76
N ALA A 29 -5.09 11.68 -13.67
CA ALA A 29 -4.18 12.80 -13.61
C ALA A 29 -2.80 12.18 -13.41
N THR A 30 -2.21 11.72 -14.51
CA THR A 30 -0.77 11.55 -14.61
C THR A 30 -0.14 12.93 -14.50
N LEU A 31 -0.08 13.44 -13.27
CA LEU A 31 0.83 14.49 -12.86
C LEU A 31 2.24 13.93 -13.05
N GLN A 32 2.77 14.10 -14.26
CA GLN A 32 4.21 14.07 -14.49
C GLN A 32 4.79 15.31 -13.80
N THR A 33 4.84 15.28 -12.47
CA THR A 33 5.74 16.16 -11.73
C THR A 33 7.16 15.66 -12.00
N ASP A 34 8.02 16.58 -12.42
CA ASP A 34 9.45 16.31 -12.65
C ASP A 34 10.19 15.93 -11.35
N GLU A 35 9.56 16.13 -10.19
CA GLU A 35 10.10 15.68 -8.91
C GLU A 35 9.89 14.18 -8.70
N PRO A 36 10.92 13.47 -8.22
CA PRO A 36 10.78 12.07 -7.84
C PRO A 36 9.73 11.91 -6.72
N PRO A 37 8.96 10.82 -6.71
CA PRO A 37 8.07 10.53 -5.60
C PRO A 37 8.88 10.43 -4.30
N HIS A 38 8.36 11.01 -3.22
CA HIS A 38 9.04 11.05 -1.92
C HIS A 38 8.05 10.93 -0.77
N VAL A 39 8.42 10.16 0.26
CA VAL A 39 7.66 10.01 1.51
C VAL A 39 8.62 9.93 2.69
N TRP A 40 8.39 10.75 3.72
CA TRP A 40 9.27 10.77 4.89
C TRP A 40 9.22 9.47 5.70
N VAL A 41 10.37 9.10 6.26
CA VAL A 41 10.49 8.10 7.33
C VAL A 41 9.51 8.44 8.48
N GLY A 42 8.84 7.41 8.98
CA GLY A 42 7.76 7.52 9.97
C GLY A 42 6.36 7.70 9.38
N THR A 43 6.22 7.93 8.07
CA THR A 43 4.90 7.95 7.43
C THR A 43 4.23 6.58 7.52
N SER A 44 2.94 6.52 7.82
CA SER A 44 2.21 5.25 7.88
C SER A 44 2.05 4.62 6.49
N LYS A 45 1.89 3.29 6.43
CA LYS A 45 1.55 2.58 5.18
C LYS A 45 0.30 3.15 4.51
N ALA A 46 -0.73 3.44 5.30
CA ALA A 46 -1.97 4.01 4.80
C ALA A 46 -1.76 5.41 4.18
N ASP A 47 -0.97 6.27 4.84
CA ASP A 47 -0.65 7.60 4.31
C ASP A 47 0.26 7.55 3.09
N ALA A 48 1.22 6.61 3.05
CA ALA A 48 2.06 6.37 1.89
C ALA A 48 1.20 5.98 0.68
N VAL A 49 0.24 5.06 0.86
CA VAL A 49 -0.73 4.68 -0.18
C VAL A 49 -1.63 5.84 -0.58
N ALA A 50 -2.09 6.64 0.38
CA ALA A 50 -2.94 7.80 0.09
C ALA A 50 -2.21 8.86 -0.75
N ARG A 51 -0.88 9.00 -0.60
CA ARG A 51 -0.05 9.96 -1.32
C ARG A 51 0.46 9.45 -2.66
N LEU A 52 0.97 8.21 -2.68
CA LEU A 52 1.68 7.64 -3.83
C LEU A 52 0.81 6.68 -4.66
N GLY A 53 -0.35 6.27 -4.15
CA GLY A 53 -1.11 5.15 -4.71
C GLY A 53 -0.63 3.79 -4.19
N GLN A 54 -1.12 2.72 -4.81
CA GLN A 54 -0.63 1.37 -4.51
C GLN A 54 0.80 1.19 -5.04
N PRO A 55 1.67 0.45 -4.34
CA PRO A 55 3.00 0.14 -4.87
C PRO A 55 2.89 -0.71 -6.14
N ASP A 56 3.78 -0.48 -7.11
CA ASP A 56 3.87 -1.30 -8.32
C ASP A 56 4.28 -2.73 -7.99
N GLU A 57 5.17 -2.87 -7.01
CA GLU A 57 5.65 -4.14 -6.50
C GLU A 57 5.79 -4.08 -4.98
N SER A 58 5.39 -5.15 -4.30
CA SER A 58 5.73 -5.37 -2.89
C SER A 58 6.32 -6.76 -2.72
N LYS A 59 7.35 -6.85 -1.88
CA LYS A 59 7.96 -8.14 -1.51
C LYS A 59 8.44 -8.11 -0.07
N THR A 60 8.39 -9.26 0.59
CA THR A 60 9.02 -9.45 1.89
C THR A 60 10.25 -10.33 1.72
N ILE A 61 11.38 -9.89 2.26
CA ILE A 61 12.64 -10.63 2.28
C ILE A 61 13.12 -10.78 3.71
N VAL A 62 14.02 -11.73 3.93
CA VAL A 62 14.76 -11.86 5.18
C VAL A 62 16.23 -11.58 4.89
N LYS A 63 16.90 -10.78 5.73
CA LYS A 63 18.33 -10.51 5.57
C LYS A 63 19.13 -11.80 5.76
N GLN A 64 19.70 -12.29 4.66
CA GLN A 64 20.51 -13.52 4.61
C GLN A 64 21.98 -13.28 4.25
N GLN A 65 22.32 -12.05 3.86
CA GLN A 65 23.67 -11.65 3.50
C GLN A 65 24.05 -10.38 4.23
N GLU A 66 25.32 -10.28 4.61
CA GLU A 66 25.82 -9.14 5.36
C GLU A 66 25.86 -7.85 4.52
N HIS A 67 26.05 -7.98 3.20
CA HIS A 67 26.33 -6.86 2.30
C HIS A 67 25.35 -6.85 1.13
N ILE A 68 24.99 -5.65 0.70
CA ILE A 68 24.32 -5.38 -0.58
C ILE A 68 25.01 -4.19 -1.25
N TRP A 69 24.83 -4.05 -2.55
CA TRP A 69 25.26 -2.87 -3.29
C TRP A 69 24.04 -2.03 -3.66
N GLY A 70 24.12 -0.73 -3.46
CA GLY A 70 23.12 0.24 -3.92
C GLY A 70 22.64 1.22 -2.85
N PRO A 71 21.58 2.00 -3.13
CA PRO A 71 21.12 3.12 -2.30
C PRO A 71 20.68 2.78 -0.86
N ALA A 72 20.49 1.49 -0.57
CA ALA A 72 20.13 1.01 0.76
C ALA A 72 21.31 0.34 1.49
N GLU A 73 22.53 0.44 0.99
CA GLU A 73 23.71 -0.21 1.58
C GLU A 73 23.95 0.21 3.04
N ASP A 74 23.98 1.52 3.32
CA ASP A 74 24.19 2.02 4.68
C ASP A 74 23.08 1.57 5.64
N PHE A 75 21.82 1.64 5.19
CA PHE A 75 20.69 1.12 5.94
C PHE A 75 20.81 -0.39 6.19
N TRP A 76 21.25 -1.14 5.18
CA TRP A 76 21.40 -2.59 5.28
C TRP A 76 22.37 -2.98 6.40
N TYR A 77 23.46 -2.23 6.59
CA TYR A 77 24.41 -2.48 7.68
C TYR A 77 23.82 -2.24 9.08
N THR A 78 22.73 -1.50 9.20
CA THR A 78 22.04 -1.28 10.49
C THR A 78 21.16 -2.46 10.92
N LEU A 79 20.87 -3.40 10.00
CA LEU A 79 19.96 -4.52 10.23
C LEU A 79 20.68 -5.73 10.80
N ASP A 80 19.99 -6.47 11.66
CA ASP A 80 20.47 -7.75 12.17
C ASP A 80 20.25 -8.87 11.15
N MET A 81 21.13 -9.88 11.14
CA MET A 81 20.92 -11.07 10.33
C MET A 81 19.63 -11.78 10.75
N GLY A 82 18.77 -12.12 9.78
CA GLY A 82 17.45 -12.69 10.05
C GLY A 82 16.32 -11.67 10.18
N ASP A 83 16.60 -10.37 10.10
CA ASP A 83 15.54 -9.36 10.06
C ASP A 83 14.65 -9.52 8.83
N SER A 84 13.32 -9.46 9.05
CA SER A 84 12.32 -9.43 7.99
C SER A 84 12.10 -8.00 7.52
N ILE A 85 12.10 -7.81 6.21
CA ILE A 85 12.03 -6.51 5.54
C ILE A 85 10.96 -6.61 4.46
N GLU A 86 9.89 -5.84 4.61
CA GLU A 86 8.95 -5.62 3.52
C GLU A 86 9.41 -4.40 2.72
N ILE A 87 9.44 -4.53 1.40
CA ILE A 87 9.91 -3.51 0.47
C ILE A 87 8.76 -3.21 -0.48
N TRP A 88 8.35 -1.95 -0.54
CA TRP A 88 7.41 -1.43 -1.52
C TRP A 88 8.16 -0.61 -2.56
N SER A 89 7.88 -0.84 -3.83
CA SER A 89 8.52 -0.15 -4.95
C SER A 89 7.50 0.67 -5.74
N TYR A 90 7.85 1.92 -6.01
CA TYR A 90 7.08 2.86 -6.81
C TYR A 90 7.94 3.35 -7.97
N LYS A 91 7.53 3.02 -9.20
CA LYS A 91 8.25 3.33 -10.42
C LYS A 91 7.83 4.71 -10.92
N SER A 92 8.81 5.51 -11.33
CA SER A 92 8.60 6.79 -11.99
C SER A 92 9.50 6.91 -13.23
N PRO A 93 9.26 7.90 -14.11
CA PRO A 93 10.15 8.16 -15.24
C PRO A 93 11.60 8.50 -14.86
N GLN A 94 11.87 8.89 -13.61
CA GLN A 94 13.20 9.24 -13.09
C GLN A 94 13.90 8.05 -12.41
N GLY A 95 13.15 7.05 -11.93
CA GLY A 95 13.74 5.96 -11.15
C GLY A 95 12.71 5.14 -10.39
N THR A 96 13.15 4.47 -9.34
CA THR A 96 12.29 3.70 -8.44
C THR A 96 12.49 4.15 -7.00
N LEU A 97 11.41 4.62 -6.38
CA LEU A 97 11.36 4.84 -4.94
C LEU A 97 11.09 3.50 -4.26
N GLN A 98 11.90 3.17 -3.26
CA GLN A 98 11.74 1.99 -2.42
C GLN A 98 11.49 2.42 -0.97
N LEU A 99 10.37 1.96 -0.40
CA LEU A 99 10.04 2.12 1.01
C LEU A 99 10.27 0.79 1.72
N TYR A 100 10.92 0.84 2.88
CA TYR A 100 11.27 -0.34 3.67
C TYR A 100 10.51 -0.31 5.00
N PHE A 101 9.92 -1.45 5.35
CA PHE A 101 9.20 -1.68 6.60
C PHE A 101 9.84 -2.87 7.31
N LEU A 102 10.41 -2.63 8.48
CA LEU A 102 11.15 -3.62 9.25
C LEU A 102 10.23 -4.37 10.20
N ARG A 103 10.41 -5.70 10.28
CA ARG A 103 9.78 -6.55 11.32
C ARG A 103 8.25 -6.36 11.41
N GLY A 104 7.59 -6.10 10.28
CA GLY A 104 6.15 -5.87 10.21
C GLY A 104 5.70 -4.47 10.65
N SER A 105 6.60 -3.48 10.62
CA SER A 105 6.27 -2.07 10.89
C SER A 105 5.13 -1.56 10.00
N GLU A 106 4.29 -0.73 10.58
CA GLU A 106 3.19 -0.03 9.89
C GLU A 106 3.60 1.37 9.41
N THR A 107 4.86 1.76 9.65
CA THR A 107 5.43 3.05 9.24
C THR A 107 6.72 2.82 8.45
N VAL A 108 7.01 3.72 7.50
CA VAL A 108 8.26 3.68 6.72
C VAL A 108 9.45 3.79 7.66
N ASP A 109 10.31 2.76 7.71
CA ASP A 109 11.53 2.76 8.51
C ASP A 109 12.73 3.31 7.73
N TYR A 110 12.72 3.12 6.41
CA TYR A 110 13.73 3.66 5.51
C TYR A 110 13.17 3.91 4.12
N GLU A 111 13.80 4.83 3.40
CA GLU A 111 13.45 5.25 2.05
C GLU A 111 14.72 5.31 1.21
N ALA A 112 14.66 4.79 0.00
CA ALA A 112 15.74 4.92 -0.97
C ALA A 112 15.20 5.20 -2.36
N PHE A 113 15.87 6.09 -3.11
CA PHE A 113 15.57 6.32 -4.50
C PHE A 113 16.68 5.72 -5.38
N VAL A 114 16.28 4.84 -6.30
CA VAL A 114 17.18 4.25 -7.30
C VAL A 114 16.97 5.01 -8.61
N ASP A 115 17.91 5.88 -8.95
CA ASP A 115 17.92 6.59 -10.24
C ASP A 115 18.08 5.59 -11.39
N LYS A 116 17.28 5.74 -12.45
CA LYS A 116 17.32 4.85 -13.62
C LYS A 116 18.65 4.89 -14.38
N ASP A 117 19.39 5.99 -14.26
CA ASP A 117 20.61 6.24 -15.02
C ASP A 117 21.87 5.81 -14.25
N ILE A 118 21.72 5.31 -13.01
CA ILE A 118 22.82 4.79 -12.18
C ILE A 118 22.77 3.26 -12.13
N VAL A 119 23.87 2.63 -12.56
CA VAL A 119 24.12 1.19 -12.41
C VAL A 119 25.12 0.98 -11.28
N TYR A 120 24.75 0.16 -10.31
CA TYR A 120 25.57 -0.22 -9.15
C TYR A 120 26.25 -1.58 -9.37
#